data_AF-A0A1Y3NKJ3-F1
#
_entry.id   AF-A0A1Y3NKJ3-F1
#
_cell.length_a   1.000
_cell.length_b   1.000
_cell.length_c   1.000
_cell.angle_alpha   90.00
_cell.angle_beta   90.00
_cell.angle_gamma   90.00
#
_symmetry.space_group_name_H-M   'P 1'
#
loop_
_entity.id
_entity.type
_entity.pdbx_description
1 polymer ?
#
loop_
_entity_poly.entity_id
_entity_poly.type
_entity_poly.pdbx_seq_one_letter_code
_entity_poly.pdbx_strand_id
1 'polypeptide(L)'
;MISDNQFTNALNANEAEVYIQELKKIPVEDFGNDKWMKQHEYIEKLNIQAHLNVAQQSEEYISELLVTYDKVLSETWRNKIYPLIKNKITQSNSLRVYMMLYHEVTIINLLELVLYNKNACTSVDEKMLDMVDYCARKVTFLNTWEDDDDEDEESVKDINKFMERSEVEQMDKTVRKQNYAISINALSILRYMTDYITDLPLSVMTRLLNTKDMITALSYLIESVPWVRRTSSNKILRWEGSSWKEINKKDISKLCQVEAQIWIALYNLMVEPECRRKYAYTNHTREVILRLRPYLTSQLIDELPILIDLKRVLDELSILNIPDNSVQAGLLVEQIPEMLEEIQNGKDWRKIAKKCKKEILIDSHENRMTLAKKLAGMYNIDQFDPLIETPKCAKCGKPADKRCSKCKNEWYCSRECQVRSWPTHKKICSLVTSYNDNKSKSKITVLN
;
A
#
# COMPACT_ATOMS: atom_id res chain seq x y z
N MET A 1 -0.28 -27.84 -3.26
CA MET A 1 0.86 -28.44 -3.98
C MET A 1 1.27 -27.46 -5.05
N ILE A 2 2.26 -26.63 -4.71
CA ILE A 2 2.83 -25.62 -5.60
C ILE A 2 3.78 -26.40 -6.52
N SER A 3 3.56 -26.33 -7.83
CA SER A 3 4.39 -27.03 -8.81
C SER A 3 5.80 -26.43 -8.85
N ASP A 4 6.81 -27.28 -8.62
CA ASP A 4 8.25 -27.03 -8.46
C ASP A 4 8.99 -26.44 -9.69
N ASN A 5 8.40 -25.55 -10.49
CA ASN A 5 9.05 -25.11 -11.74
C ASN A 5 8.85 -23.63 -12.15
N GLN A 6 8.67 -22.70 -11.20
CA GLN A 6 8.46 -21.27 -11.53
C GLN A 6 9.39 -20.24 -10.84
N PHE A 7 10.47 -20.65 -10.19
CA PHE A 7 11.51 -19.73 -9.72
C PHE A 7 12.76 -19.83 -10.59
N THR A 8 12.74 -19.22 -11.77
CA THR A 8 13.98 -19.00 -12.52
C THR A 8 14.60 -17.69 -12.04
N ASN A 9 15.67 -17.86 -11.24
CA ASN A 9 16.60 -16.86 -10.69
C ASN A 9 16.32 -16.43 -9.24
N ALA A 10 16.42 -17.38 -8.31
CA ALA A 10 16.81 -17.04 -6.94
C ALA A 10 18.17 -16.32 -6.98
N LEU A 11 18.26 -15.15 -6.34
CA LEU A 11 19.50 -14.40 -6.23
C LEU A 11 20.39 -15.09 -5.20
N ASN A 12 21.69 -15.16 -5.49
CA ASN A 12 22.67 -15.48 -4.45
C ASN A 12 23.05 -14.23 -3.65
N ALA A 13 23.73 -14.42 -2.50
CA ALA A 13 24.12 -13.32 -1.62
C ALA A 13 24.96 -12.24 -2.31
N ASN A 14 25.91 -12.64 -3.17
CA ASN A 14 26.77 -11.71 -3.90
C ASN A 14 25.98 -10.87 -4.91
N GLU A 15 25.02 -11.47 -5.63
CA GLU A 15 24.15 -10.77 -6.58
C GLU A 15 23.23 -9.77 -5.86
N ALA A 16 22.69 -10.16 -4.70
CA ALA A 16 21.90 -9.28 -3.86
C ALA A 16 22.74 -8.10 -3.36
N GLU A 17 23.97 -8.34 -2.90
CA GLU A 17 24.90 -7.30 -2.47
C GLU A 17 25.22 -6.31 -3.59
N VAL A 18 25.46 -6.79 -4.81
CA VAL A 18 25.68 -5.92 -5.98
C VAL A 18 24.45 -5.05 -6.27
N TYR A 19 23.24 -5.61 -6.24
CA TYR A 19 22.01 -4.83 -6.44
C TYR A 19 21.83 -3.77 -5.37
N ILE A 20 22.12 -4.13 -4.12
CA ILE A 20 22.08 -3.25 -2.96
C ILE A 20 23.07 -2.08 -3.11
N GLN A 21 24.31 -2.35 -3.52
CA GLN A 21 25.34 -1.31 -3.74
C GLN A 21 25.00 -0.35 -4.89
N GLU A 22 24.20 -0.80 -5.87
CA GLU A 22 23.77 0.02 -7.01
C GLU A 22 22.57 0.93 -6.69
N LEU A 23 21.90 0.75 -5.53
CA LEU A 23 20.77 1.59 -5.12
C LEU A 23 21.25 3.02 -4.85
N LYS A 24 20.58 4.01 -5.47
CA LYS A 24 20.95 5.43 -5.38
C LYS A 24 19.76 6.28 -4.98
N LYS A 25 20.03 7.42 -4.33
CA LYS A 25 19.01 8.42 -4.03
C LYS A 25 18.48 9.02 -5.34
N ILE A 26 17.21 8.78 -5.67
CA ILE A 26 16.57 9.32 -6.89
C ILE A 26 15.79 10.61 -6.54
N PRO A 27 16.04 11.74 -7.21
CA PRO A 27 15.27 12.95 -6.95
C PRO A 27 13.82 12.79 -7.40
N VAL A 28 12.89 13.49 -6.75
CA VAL A 28 11.45 13.37 -7.03
C VAL A 28 11.07 13.73 -8.47
N GLU A 29 11.87 14.56 -9.12
CA GLU A 29 11.73 14.95 -10.52
C GLU A 29 12.03 13.84 -11.52
N ASP A 30 12.70 12.78 -11.07
CA ASP A 30 13.16 11.65 -11.86
C ASP A 30 12.40 10.36 -11.51
N PHE A 31 11.49 10.41 -10.54
CA PHE A 31 10.63 9.28 -10.17
C PHE A 31 9.78 8.84 -11.36
N GLY A 32 9.94 7.58 -11.81
CA GLY A 32 9.27 7.02 -13.00
C GLY A 32 10.10 7.04 -14.30
N ASN A 33 11.26 7.68 -14.33
CA ASN A 33 12.15 7.63 -15.49
C ASN A 33 12.89 6.28 -15.60
N ASP A 34 13.65 6.06 -16.67
CA ASP A 34 14.30 4.76 -16.91
C ASP A 34 15.37 4.39 -15.86
N LYS A 35 16.00 5.38 -15.22
CA LYS A 35 16.92 5.12 -14.10
C LYS A 35 16.15 4.58 -12.89
N TRP A 36 15.02 5.19 -12.57
CA TRP A 36 14.12 4.72 -11.53
C TRP A 36 13.55 3.34 -11.86
N MET A 37 13.17 3.08 -13.12
CA MET A 37 12.68 1.74 -13.53
C MET A 37 13.70 0.64 -13.24
N LYS A 38 14.99 0.91 -13.51
CA LYS A 38 16.08 -0.03 -13.24
C LYS A 38 16.25 -0.28 -11.74
N GLN A 39 16.17 0.78 -10.93
CA GLN A 39 16.24 0.67 -9.47
C GLN A 39 15.03 -0.09 -8.89
N HIS A 40 13.82 0.19 -9.38
CA HIS A 40 12.63 -0.56 -9.01
C HIS A 40 12.75 -2.06 -9.34
N GLU A 41 13.35 -2.40 -10.48
CA GLU A 41 13.63 -3.79 -10.87
C GLU A 41 14.55 -4.50 -9.87
N TYR A 42 15.60 -3.83 -9.39
CA TYR A 42 16.48 -4.37 -8.37
C TYR A 42 15.76 -4.56 -7.03
N ILE A 43 14.99 -3.57 -6.60
CA ILE A 43 14.22 -3.64 -5.34
C ILE A 43 13.18 -4.77 -5.39
N GLU A 44 12.49 -4.97 -6.52
CA GLU A 44 11.52 -6.07 -6.66
C GLU A 44 12.21 -7.44 -6.60
N LYS A 45 13.37 -7.60 -7.25
CA LYS A 45 14.13 -8.86 -7.19
C LYS A 45 14.63 -9.15 -5.78
N LEU A 46 15.09 -8.13 -5.05
CA LEU A 46 15.45 -8.26 -3.63
C LEU A 46 14.23 -8.63 -2.78
N ASN A 47 13.07 -8.01 -3.02
CA ASN A 47 11.82 -8.34 -2.31
C ASN A 47 11.39 -9.80 -2.53
N ILE A 48 11.44 -10.29 -3.77
CA ILE A 48 11.16 -11.70 -4.09
C ILE A 48 12.13 -12.63 -3.35
N GLN A 49 13.43 -12.30 -3.36
CA GLN A 49 14.43 -13.12 -2.68
C GLN A 49 14.24 -13.12 -1.15
N ALA A 50 13.89 -12.00 -0.53
CA ALA A 50 13.59 -11.92 0.90
C ALA A 50 12.42 -12.84 1.27
N HIS A 51 11.35 -12.84 0.47
CA HIS A 51 10.23 -13.77 0.67
C HIS A 51 10.65 -15.23 0.52
N LEU A 52 11.52 -15.54 -0.45
CA LEU A 52 12.06 -16.89 -0.62
C LEU A 52 12.90 -17.32 0.58
N ASN A 53 13.73 -16.43 1.12
CA ASN A 53 14.56 -16.70 2.29
C ASN A 53 13.68 -17.12 3.49
N VAL A 54 12.61 -16.36 3.75
CA VAL A 54 11.65 -16.69 4.82
C VAL A 54 10.92 -18.00 4.56
N ALA A 55 10.46 -18.25 3.33
CA ALA A 55 9.75 -19.48 2.98
C ALA A 55 10.63 -20.73 3.13
N GLN A 56 11.94 -20.60 2.87
CA GLN A 56 12.93 -21.66 2.97
C GLN A 56 13.60 -21.75 4.35
N GLN A 57 13.28 -20.84 5.28
CA GLN A 57 13.94 -20.71 6.59
C GLN A 57 15.46 -20.55 6.47
N SER A 58 15.93 -19.88 5.41
CA SER A 58 17.35 -19.61 5.20
C SER A 58 17.79 -18.33 5.92
N GLU A 59 19.10 -18.13 6.03
CA GLU A 59 19.67 -16.91 6.61
C GLU A 59 19.29 -15.67 5.79
N GLU A 60 18.97 -14.57 6.50
CA GLU A 60 18.65 -13.29 5.89
C GLU A 60 19.92 -12.46 5.70
N TYR A 61 20.18 -12.06 4.45
CA TYR A 61 21.38 -11.31 4.04
C TYR A 61 21.04 -10.00 3.32
N ILE A 62 19.75 -9.64 3.19
CA ILE A 62 19.27 -8.42 2.53
C ILE A 62 19.11 -7.30 3.58
N SER A 63 20.10 -7.11 4.46
CA SER A 63 19.89 -6.36 5.71
C SER A 63 20.54 -4.96 5.80
N GLU A 64 21.49 -4.60 4.92
CA GLU A 64 22.44 -3.53 5.26
C GLU A 64 22.26 -2.14 4.61
N LEU A 65 21.30 -1.93 3.69
CA LEU A 65 21.23 -0.65 2.93
C LEU A 65 19.80 -0.14 2.80
N LEU A 66 19.12 -0.15 3.95
CA LEU A 66 17.69 0.09 4.08
C LEU A 66 17.21 1.36 3.37
N VAL A 67 16.33 1.09 2.42
CA VAL A 67 15.70 1.92 1.41
C VAL A 67 14.66 2.85 2.07
N THR A 68 15.07 3.63 3.08
CA THR A 68 14.11 4.50 3.79
C THR A 68 13.71 5.70 2.92
N TYR A 69 14.59 6.14 2.01
CA TYR A 69 14.36 7.30 1.15
C TYR A 69 13.31 7.05 0.04
N ASP A 70 13.39 5.93 -0.68
CA ASP A 70 12.46 5.67 -1.80
C ASP A 70 11.01 5.48 -1.32
N LYS A 71 10.83 5.04 -0.07
CA LYS A 71 9.52 4.95 0.59
C LYS A 71 8.87 6.33 0.76
N VAL A 72 9.59 7.26 1.38
CA VAL A 72 9.10 8.63 1.65
C VAL A 72 8.87 9.38 0.33
N LEU A 73 9.73 9.11 -0.64
CA LEU A 73 9.58 9.62 -2.00
C LEU A 73 8.31 9.12 -2.68
N SER A 74 8.04 7.81 -2.63
CA SER A 74 6.86 7.19 -3.24
C SER A 74 5.56 7.72 -2.63
N GLU A 75 5.48 7.82 -1.30
CA GLU A 75 4.34 8.40 -0.60
C GLU A 75 4.13 9.86 -1.00
N THR A 76 5.21 10.65 -1.04
CA THR A 76 5.14 12.07 -1.40
C THR A 76 4.68 12.24 -2.85
N TRP A 77 5.20 11.43 -3.78
CA TRP A 77 4.80 11.45 -5.18
C TRP A 77 3.31 11.10 -5.34
N ARG A 78 2.82 10.04 -4.68
CA ARG A 78 1.40 9.67 -4.69
C ARG A 78 0.51 10.79 -4.12
N ASN A 79 0.94 11.47 -3.06
CA ASN A 79 0.10 12.51 -2.44
C ASN A 79 0.14 13.85 -3.17
N LYS A 80 1.27 14.23 -3.76
CA LYS A 80 1.49 15.58 -4.34
C LYS A 80 1.43 15.62 -5.87
N ILE A 81 1.86 14.57 -6.57
CA ILE A 81 2.01 14.56 -8.03
C ILE A 81 0.89 13.76 -8.70
N TYR A 82 0.56 12.57 -8.19
CA TYR A 82 -0.48 11.72 -8.78
C TYR A 82 -1.83 12.45 -9.01
N PRO A 83 -2.39 13.21 -8.04
CA PRO A 83 -3.63 13.96 -8.23
C PRO A 83 -3.57 15.00 -9.37
N LEU A 84 -2.37 15.54 -9.66
CA LEU A 84 -2.16 16.53 -10.71
C LEU A 84 -2.04 15.91 -12.11
N ILE A 85 -1.74 14.62 -12.20
CA ILE A 85 -1.53 13.90 -13.46
C ILE A 85 -2.66 12.91 -13.79
N LYS A 86 -3.48 12.50 -12.81
CA LYS A 86 -4.46 11.41 -12.97
C LYS A 86 -5.42 11.57 -14.16
N ASN A 87 -5.90 12.78 -14.42
CA ASN A 87 -6.81 13.08 -15.54
C ASN A 87 -6.15 13.00 -16.94
N LYS A 88 -4.84 12.76 -17.01
CA LYS A 88 -4.06 12.64 -18.26
C LYS A 88 -3.51 11.24 -18.47
N ILE A 89 -3.88 10.31 -17.62
CA ILE A 89 -3.53 8.91 -17.77
C ILE A 89 -4.34 8.34 -18.93
N THR A 90 -3.67 7.53 -19.74
CA THR A 90 -4.19 6.88 -20.93
C THR A 90 -3.71 5.42 -20.94
N GLN A 91 -4.33 4.57 -21.74
CA GLN A 91 -3.87 3.19 -21.99
C GLN A 91 -2.39 3.08 -22.35
N SER A 92 -1.80 4.12 -22.95
CA SER A 92 -0.37 4.10 -23.29
C SER A 92 0.57 4.25 -22.10
N ASN A 93 0.16 4.86 -21.00
CA ASN A 93 1.04 5.14 -19.87
C ASN A 93 0.51 4.60 -18.54
N SER A 94 -0.68 3.98 -18.53
CA SER A 94 -1.30 3.36 -17.36
C SER A 94 -0.36 2.36 -16.67
N LEU A 95 0.34 1.53 -17.43
CA LEU A 95 1.24 0.50 -16.91
C LEU A 95 2.41 1.10 -16.11
N ARG A 96 3.02 2.16 -16.65
CA ARG A 96 4.13 2.85 -16.02
C ARG A 96 3.70 3.56 -14.75
N VAL A 97 2.57 4.27 -14.80
CA VAL A 97 2.00 4.94 -13.62
C VAL A 97 1.60 3.92 -12.55
N TYR A 98 1.03 2.78 -12.94
CA TYR A 98 0.73 1.69 -12.03
C TYR A 98 1.98 1.23 -11.28
N MET A 99 3.10 1.00 -11.97
CA MET A 99 4.35 0.59 -11.30
C MET A 99 4.85 1.63 -10.32
N MET A 100 4.78 2.91 -10.70
CA MET A 100 5.16 4.01 -9.82
C MET A 100 4.33 4.04 -8.53
N LEU A 101 3.05 3.67 -8.62
CA LEU A 101 2.16 3.55 -7.45
C LEU A 101 2.41 2.27 -6.67
N TYR A 102 2.68 1.15 -7.37
CA TYR A 102 2.94 -0.15 -6.78
C TYR A 102 4.28 -0.19 -6.04
N HIS A 103 5.25 0.62 -6.43
CA HIS A 103 6.58 0.64 -5.84
C HIS A 103 6.57 0.78 -4.31
N GLU A 104 5.65 1.55 -3.75
CA GLU A 104 5.50 1.66 -2.28
C GLU A 104 5.12 0.32 -1.64
N VAL A 105 4.31 -0.50 -2.30
CA VAL A 105 3.97 -1.87 -1.84
C VAL A 105 5.24 -2.72 -1.77
N THR A 106 6.04 -2.74 -2.83
CA THR A 106 7.30 -3.50 -2.87
C THR A 106 8.25 -3.08 -1.74
N ILE A 107 8.43 -1.77 -1.54
CA ILE A 107 9.34 -1.27 -0.51
C ILE A 107 8.85 -1.66 0.88
N ILE A 108 7.56 -1.54 1.16
CA ILE A 108 7.01 -1.84 2.48
C ILE A 108 7.06 -3.33 2.79
N ASN A 109 6.81 -4.19 1.81
CA ASN A 109 6.96 -5.64 1.98
C ASN A 109 8.42 -6.00 2.29
N LEU A 110 9.38 -5.45 1.53
CA LEU A 110 10.79 -5.68 1.78
C LEU A 110 11.21 -5.18 3.17
N LEU A 111 10.75 -3.98 3.56
CA LEU A 111 11.02 -3.41 4.88
C LEU A 111 10.44 -4.23 6.01
N GLU A 112 9.23 -4.77 5.85
CA GLU A 112 8.61 -5.66 6.84
C GLU A 112 9.48 -6.89 7.10
N LEU A 113 10.02 -7.51 6.04
CA LEU A 113 10.89 -8.68 6.17
C LEU A 113 12.24 -8.32 6.79
N VAL A 114 12.87 -7.24 6.34
CA VAL A 114 14.21 -6.85 6.78
C VAL A 114 14.20 -6.33 8.22
N LEU A 115 13.25 -5.47 8.58
CA LEU A 115 13.16 -4.85 9.91
C LEU A 115 12.68 -5.81 11.00
N TYR A 116 12.21 -7.00 10.63
CA TYR A 116 11.99 -8.09 11.58
C TYR A 116 13.28 -8.48 12.32
N ASN A 117 14.46 -8.25 11.70
CA ASN A 117 15.73 -8.51 12.36
C ASN A 117 16.19 -7.29 13.17
N LYS A 118 16.46 -7.51 14.47
CA LYS A 118 16.97 -6.48 15.40
C LYS A 118 18.18 -5.72 14.86
N ASN A 119 19.16 -6.42 14.28
CA ASN A 119 20.39 -5.79 13.75
C ASN A 119 20.08 -4.82 12.61
N ALA A 120 19.13 -5.18 11.73
CA ALA A 120 18.72 -4.32 10.63
C ALA A 120 17.88 -3.14 11.13
N CYS A 121 17.04 -3.34 12.15
CA CYS A 121 16.25 -2.26 12.75
C CYS A 121 17.14 -1.22 13.45
N THR A 122 18.16 -1.68 14.20
CA THR A 122 19.10 -0.81 14.92
C THR A 122 20.09 -0.09 14.01
N SER A 123 20.43 -0.64 12.84
CA SER A 123 21.36 -0.01 11.90
C SER A 123 20.79 1.19 11.12
N VAL A 124 19.47 1.38 11.10
CA VAL A 124 18.81 2.54 10.45
C VAL A 124 19.10 3.85 11.18
N ASP A 125 19.36 3.77 12.48
CA ASP A 125 19.73 4.89 13.36
C ASP A 125 18.77 6.10 13.24
N GLU A 126 19.25 7.32 13.01
CA GLU A 126 18.46 8.55 12.98
C GLU A 126 17.36 8.57 11.91
N LYS A 127 17.56 7.83 10.79
CA LYS A 127 16.55 7.71 9.71
C LYS A 127 15.30 6.96 10.14
N MET A 128 15.32 6.33 11.32
CA MET A 128 14.16 5.64 11.87
C MET A 128 13.01 6.62 12.19
N LEU A 129 13.30 7.90 12.42
CA LEU A 129 12.26 8.92 12.66
C LEU A 129 11.29 9.06 11.49
N ASP A 130 11.78 9.04 10.24
CA ASP A 130 10.93 9.05 9.05
C ASP A 130 10.09 7.76 8.93
N MET A 131 10.53 6.65 9.52
CA MET A 131 9.75 5.42 9.61
C MET A 131 8.62 5.55 10.61
N VAL A 132 8.90 6.06 11.80
CA VAL A 132 7.88 6.37 12.81
C VAL A 132 6.80 7.29 12.23
N ASP A 133 7.21 8.37 11.58
CA ASP A 133 6.31 9.36 11.01
C ASP A 133 5.42 8.78 9.90
N TYR A 134 6.01 7.90 9.09
CA TYR A 134 5.26 7.18 8.07
C TYR A 134 4.25 6.21 8.68
N CYS A 135 4.66 5.36 9.62
CA CYS A 135 3.77 4.42 10.30
C CYS A 135 2.62 5.17 11.01
N ALA A 136 2.90 6.31 11.65
CA ALA A 136 1.88 7.16 12.26
C ALA A 136 0.84 7.67 11.25
N ARG A 137 1.27 8.09 10.04
CA ARG A 137 0.34 8.47 8.95
C ARG A 137 -0.50 7.30 8.48
N LYS A 138 0.08 6.10 8.39
CA LYS A 138 -0.66 4.88 8.00
C LYS A 138 -1.68 4.44 9.05
N VAL A 139 -1.32 4.51 10.34
CA VAL A 139 -2.25 4.27 11.45
C VAL A 139 -3.39 5.29 11.44
N THR A 140 -3.07 6.58 11.21
CA THR A 140 -4.09 7.62 11.07
C THR A 140 -5.04 7.32 9.91
N PHE A 141 -4.50 6.92 8.76
CA PHE A 141 -5.30 6.53 7.60
C PHE A 141 -6.25 5.36 7.93
N LEU A 142 -5.78 4.33 8.63
CA LEU A 142 -6.60 3.19 9.05
C LEU A 142 -7.69 3.58 10.05
N ASN A 143 -7.40 4.49 10.99
CA ASN A 143 -8.40 5.03 11.92
C ASN A 143 -9.50 5.84 11.22
N THR A 144 -9.23 6.34 10.01
CA THR A 144 -10.20 7.03 9.16
C THR A 144 -10.73 6.16 8.01
N TRP A 145 -10.42 4.85 8.02
CA TRP A 145 -10.85 3.96 6.97
C TRP A 145 -12.36 3.69 7.07
N GLU A 146 -13.03 3.88 5.95
CA GLU A 146 -14.42 3.50 5.77
C GLU A 146 -14.49 2.47 4.64
N ASP A 147 -15.25 1.40 4.86
CA ASP A 147 -15.48 0.38 3.84
C ASP A 147 -16.33 0.96 2.70
N ASP A 148 -15.91 0.72 1.46
CA ASP A 148 -16.79 0.94 0.31
C ASP A 148 -17.75 -0.27 0.20
N ASP A 149 -19.03 -0.05 0.51
CA ASP A 149 -20.11 -1.07 0.52
C ASP A 149 -20.34 -1.79 -0.83
N ASP A 150 -19.76 -1.30 -1.93
CA ASP A 150 -20.16 -1.64 -3.31
C ASP A 150 -19.40 -2.79 -3.98
N GLU A 151 -18.33 -3.35 -3.39
CA GLU A 151 -17.25 -3.91 -4.24
C GLU A 151 -17.17 -5.43 -4.44
N ASP A 152 -17.65 -6.27 -3.52
CA ASP A 152 -17.33 -7.71 -3.61
C ASP A 152 -18.41 -8.57 -4.31
N GLU A 153 -19.66 -8.10 -4.43
CA GLU A 153 -20.74 -8.89 -5.05
C GLU A 153 -21.16 -8.44 -6.46
N GLU A 154 -20.96 -7.17 -6.81
CA GLU A 154 -21.39 -6.65 -8.12
C GLU A 154 -20.32 -6.74 -9.22
N SER A 155 -19.03 -6.84 -8.86
CA SER A 155 -17.92 -6.70 -9.82
C SER A 155 -17.73 -7.89 -10.78
N VAL A 156 -18.23 -9.08 -10.45
CA VAL A 156 -18.12 -10.27 -11.32
C VAL A 156 -19.38 -10.48 -12.16
N LYS A 157 -20.53 -9.92 -11.76
CA LYS A 157 -21.82 -10.17 -12.45
C LYS A 157 -22.11 -9.17 -13.57
N ASP A 158 -21.52 -7.99 -13.56
CA ASP A 158 -21.81 -6.95 -14.55
C ASP A 158 -20.53 -6.40 -15.22
N ILE A 159 -20.00 -7.21 -16.15
CA ILE A 159 -18.85 -6.87 -17.01
C ILE A 159 -19.06 -5.50 -17.71
N ASN A 160 -20.32 -5.12 -17.96
CA ASN A 160 -20.67 -3.83 -18.56
C ASN A 160 -20.34 -2.65 -17.63
N LYS A 161 -20.61 -2.75 -16.33
CA LYS A 161 -20.33 -1.68 -15.34
C LYS A 161 -18.81 -1.55 -15.09
N PHE A 162 -18.07 -2.66 -15.19
CA PHE A 162 -16.61 -2.67 -15.15
C PHE A 162 -15.97 -1.98 -16.37
N MET A 163 -16.52 -2.21 -17.57
CA MET A 163 -16.10 -1.57 -18.83
C MET A 163 -16.52 -0.09 -18.95
N GLU A 164 -17.54 0.34 -18.21
CA GLU A 164 -18.01 1.74 -18.18
C GLU A 164 -17.19 2.66 -17.27
N ARG A 165 -16.41 2.12 -16.32
CA ARG A 165 -15.55 2.92 -15.43
C ARG A 165 -14.40 3.54 -16.22
N SER A 166 -14.09 4.79 -15.92
CA SER A 166 -12.92 5.45 -16.51
C SER A 166 -11.62 4.82 -15.99
N GLU A 167 -10.57 4.81 -16.81
CA GLU A 167 -9.22 4.32 -16.40
C GLU A 167 -8.71 5.00 -15.12
N VAL A 168 -9.09 6.27 -14.92
CA VAL A 168 -8.75 7.05 -13.73
C VAL A 168 -9.48 6.52 -12.48
N GLU A 169 -10.76 6.17 -12.61
CA GLU A 169 -11.57 5.64 -11.50
C GLU A 169 -11.10 4.24 -11.09
N GLN A 170 -10.79 3.38 -12.06
CA GLN A 170 -10.21 2.06 -11.78
C GLN A 170 -8.88 2.19 -11.04
N MET A 171 -8.01 3.11 -11.49
CA MET A 171 -6.73 3.29 -10.83
C MET A 171 -6.84 3.95 -9.46
N ASP A 172 -7.73 4.92 -9.25
CA ASP A 172 -7.98 5.50 -7.93
C ASP A 172 -8.44 4.42 -6.93
N LYS A 173 -9.28 3.47 -7.38
CA LYS A 173 -9.69 2.31 -6.56
C LYS A 173 -8.51 1.38 -6.25
N THR A 174 -7.70 1.06 -7.24
CA THR A 174 -6.48 0.25 -7.04
C THR A 174 -5.53 0.91 -6.05
N VAL A 175 -5.31 2.23 -6.17
CA VAL A 175 -4.46 3.00 -5.25
C VAL A 175 -5.02 2.98 -3.83
N ARG A 176 -6.34 3.12 -3.66
CA ARG A 176 -6.99 3.03 -2.35
C ARG A 176 -6.76 1.65 -1.72
N LYS A 177 -6.98 0.56 -2.47
CA LYS A 177 -6.74 -0.82 -2.00
C LYS A 177 -5.28 -1.09 -1.66
N GLN A 178 -4.36 -0.62 -2.50
CA GLN A 178 -2.93 -0.73 -2.23
C GLN A 178 -2.53 0.04 -0.97
N ASN A 179 -3.03 1.27 -0.79
CA ASN A 179 -2.72 2.05 0.41
C ASN A 179 -3.27 1.39 1.68
N TYR A 180 -4.43 0.73 1.61
CA TYR A 180 -4.94 -0.08 2.71
C TYR A 180 -3.99 -1.23 3.05
N ALA A 181 -3.58 -2.05 2.07
CA ALA A 181 -2.64 -3.15 2.28
C ALA A 181 -1.30 -2.65 2.85
N ILE A 182 -0.73 -1.59 2.27
CA ILE A 182 0.47 -0.93 2.76
C ILE A 182 0.31 -0.51 4.22
N SER A 183 -0.85 0.04 4.59
CA SER A 183 -1.08 0.53 5.95
C SER A 183 -1.17 -0.61 6.96
N ILE A 184 -1.75 -1.76 6.58
CA ILE A 184 -1.76 -2.96 7.41
C ILE A 184 -0.33 -3.49 7.61
N ASN A 185 0.48 -3.60 6.56
CA ASN A 185 1.87 -4.06 6.68
C ASN A 185 2.74 -3.09 7.50
N ALA A 186 2.45 -1.78 7.43
CA ALA A 186 3.12 -0.78 8.25
C ALA A 186 2.89 -0.97 9.76
N LEU A 187 1.83 -1.68 10.19
CA LEU A 187 1.61 -2.06 11.59
C LEU A 187 2.64 -3.10 12.06
N SER A 188 3.04 -4.04 11.20
CA SER A 188 4.12 -4.99 11.50
C SER A 188 5.43 -4.26 11.74
N ILE A 189 5.79 -3.34 10.84
CA ILE A 189 7.00 -2.50 10.96
C ILE A 189 6.95 -1.67 12.25
N LEU A 190 5.80 -1.07 12.55
CA LEU A 190 5.59 -0.34 13.80
C LEU A 190 5.83 -1.23 15.01
N ARG A 191 5.27 -2.46 15.02
CA ARG A 191 5.49 -3.42 16.10
C ARG A 191 6.97 -3.75 16.25
N TYR A 192 7.71 -4.00 15.17
CA TYR A 192 9.15 -4.28 15.25
C TYR A 192 9.95 -3.12 15.85
N MET A 193 9.60 -1.87 15.51
CA MET A 193 10.20 -0.70 16.16
C MET A 193 9.90 -0.68 17.67
N THR A 194 8.71 -1.09 18.09
CA THR A 194 8.37 -1.18 19.52
C THR A 194 9.07 -2.35 20.23
N ASP A 195 9.31 -3.48 19.54
CA ASP A 195 10.03 -4.63 20.11
C ASP A 195 11.48 -4.26 20.48
N TYR A 196 12.10 -3.36 19.71
CA TYR A 196 13.49 -2.92 19.87
C TYR A 196 13.60 -1.49 20.42
N ILE A 197 12.53 -0.97 21.05
CA ILE A 197 12.41 0.45 21.40
C ILE A 197 13.53 0.95 22.32
N THR A 198 14.09 0.07 23.14
CA THR A 198 15.20 0.37 24.08
C THR A 198 16.57 0.36 23.41
N ASP A 199 16.70 -0.30 22.24
CA ASP A 199 17.93 -0.34 21.45
C ASP A 199 17.97 0.76 20.36
N LEU A 200 16.83 1.40 20.08
CA LEU A 200 16.72 2.50 19.12
C LEU A 200 17.08 3.85 19.73
N PRO A 201 17.42 4.86 18.91
CA PRO A 201 17.70 6.21 19.39
C PRO A 201 16.55 6.77 20.24
N LEU A 202 16.89 7.49 21.32
CA LEU A 202 15.90 8.05 22.26
C LEU A 202 14.87 8.96 21.57
N SER A 203 15.25 9.59 20.46
CA SER A 203 14.36 10.41 19.63
C SER A 203 13.19 9.59 19.07
N VAL A 204 13.41 8.33 18.66
CA VAL A 204 12.38 7.40 18.17
C VAL A 204 11.32 7.15 19.25
N MET A 205 11.75 6.81 20.46
CA MET A 205 10.86 6.60 21.60
C MET A 205 10.07 7.88 21.95
N THR A 206 10.74 9.04 21.96
CA THR A 206 10.05 10.33 22.19
C THR A 206 8.98 10.58 21.13
N ARG A 207 9.31 10.33 19.87
CA ARG A 207 8.44 10.60 18.73
C ARG A 207 7.20 9.72 18.75
N LEU A 208 7.37 8.42 19.01
CA LEU A 208 6.27 7.45 19.13
C LEU A 208 5.32 7.80 20.28
N LEU A 209 5.88 8.12 21.45
CA LEU A 209 5.10 8.33 22.68
C LEU A 209 4.50 9.74 22.74
N ASN A 210 5.31 10.78 22.60
CA ASN A 210 4.93 12.13 23.00
C ASN A 210 4.53 13.03 21.84
N THR A 211 4.96 12.73 20.61
CA THR A 211 4.58 13.56 19.45
C THR A 211 3.54 12.92 18.55
N LYS A 212 3.61 11.60 18.34
CA LYS A 212 2.61 10.87 17.54
C LYS A 212 1.52 10.21 18.37
N ASP A 213 1.71 10.12 19.69
CA ASP A 213 0.82 9.45 20.64
C ASP A 213 0.29 8.11 20.11
N MET A 214 1.23 7.22 19.77
CA MET A 214 0.89 5.94 19.14
C MET A 214 0.08 5.03 20.05
N ILE A 215 0.16 5.19 21.37
CA ILE A 215 -0.66 4.42 22.33
C ILE A 215 -2.14 4.74 22.09
N THR A 216 -2.50 6.03 22.06
CA THR A 216 -3.86 6.48 21.78
C THR A 216 -4.30 6.09 20.37
N ALA A 217 -3.44 6.28 19.38
CA ALA A 217 -3.75 5.96 17.98
C ALA A 217 -4.01 4.47 17.76
N LEU A 218 -3.24 3.58 18.39
CA LEU A 218 -3.45 2.13 18.35
C LEU A 218 -4.69 1.71 19.16
N SER A 219 -5.02 2.45 20.23
CA SER A 219 -6.25 2.21 21.01
C SER A 219 -7.50 2.41 20.14
N TYR A 220 -7.55 3.47 19.34
CA TYR A 220 -8.63 3.68 18.37
C TYR A 220 -8.70 2.59 17.29
N LEU A 221 -7.56 2.00 16.89
CA LEU A 221 -7.56 0.90 15.92
C LEU A 221 -8.17 -0.38 16.49
N ILE A 222 -7.91 -0.70 17.75
CA ILE A 222 -8.57 -1.83 18.43
C ILE A 222 -10.09 -1.60 18.53
N GLU A 223 -10.54 -0.36 18.67
CA GLU A 223 -11.98 -0.05 18.69
C GLU A 223 -12.64 -0.15 17.31
N SER A 224 -11.97 0.38 16.28
CA SER A 224 -12.53 0.46 14.91
C SER A 224 -12.39 -0.85 14.13
N VAL A 225 -11.41 -1.69 14.44
CA VAL A 225 -11.15 -3.01 13.83
C VAL A 225 -11.24 -2.97 12.29
N PRO A 226 -10.49 -2.10 11.58
CA PRO A 226 -10.64 -1.89 10.14
C PRO A 226 -10.30 -3.12 9.29
N TRP A 227 -9.68 -4.15 9.87
CA TRP A 227 -9.38 -5.44 9.23
C TRP A 227 -10.51 -6.47 9.30
N VAL A 228 -11.67 -6.12 9.84
CA VAL A 228 -12.88 -6.94 9.81
C VAL A 228 -14.02 -6.12 9.23
N ARG A 229 -14.70 -6.67 8.22
CA ARG A 229 -15.85 -6.02 7.59
C ARG A 229 -17.00 -6.98 7.34
N ARG A 230 -18.20 -6.43 7.18
CA ARG A 230 -19.41 -7.19 6.89
C ARG A 230 -19.93 -6.80 5.52
N THR A 231 -20.14 -7.78 4.65
CA THR A 231 -20.69 -7.55 3.31
C THR A 231 -22.19 -7.30 3.36
N SER A 232 -22.73 -6.74 2.28
CA SER A 232 -24.17 -6.58 2.02
C SER A 232 -24.94 -7.91 2.09
N SER A 233 -24.28 -9.02 1.75
CA SER A 233 -24.81 -10.39 1.89
C SER A 233 -24.67 -11.00 3.28
N ASN A 234 -24.34 -10.19 4.28
CA ASN A 234 -24.23 -10.61 5.69
C ASN A 234 -23.08 -11.59 5.96
N LYS A 235 -22.10 -11.68 5.06
CA LYS A 235 -20.86 -12.43 5.27
C LYS A 235 -19.86 -11.55 6.01
N ILE A 236 -18.98 -12.18 6.78
CA ILE A 236 -17.94 -11.48 7.53
C ILE A 236 -16.61 -11.79 6.85
N LEU A 237 -15.92 -10.73 6.45
CA LEU A 237 -14.60 -10.80 5.85
C LEU A 237 -13.56 -10.31 6.86
N ARG A 238 -12.40 -10.94 6.87
CA ARG A 238 -11.24 -10.55 7.64
C ARG A 238 -10.03 -10.46 6.73
N TRP A 239 -9.17 -9.48 6.96
CA TRP A 239 -7.92 -9.35 6.23
C TRP A 239 -6.87 -10.35 6.75
N GLU A 240 -6.44 -11.29 5.92
CA GLU A 240 -5.45 -12.31 6.27
C GLU A 240 -4.58 -12.70 5.07
N GLY A 241 -3.25 -12.60 5.22
CA GLY A 241 -2.31 -12.94 4.15
C GLY A 241 -2.52 -12.07 2.91
N SER A 242 -2.54 -10.75 3.10
CA SER A 242 -2.64 -9.74 2.04
C SER A 242 -3.93 -9.78 1.21
N SER A 243 -5.00 -10.38 1.74
CA SER A 243 -6.29 -10.50 1.05
C SER A 243 -7.46 -10.56 2.04
N TRP A 244 -8.64 -10.17 1.59
CA TRP A 244 -9.89 -10.36 2.34
C TRP A 244 -10.36 -11.81 2.21
N LYS A 245 -10.59 -12.48 3.35
CA LYS A 245 -11.07 -13.85 3.42
C LYS A 245 -12.37 -13.95 4.22
N GLU A 246 -13.30 -14.77 3.75
CA GLU A 246 -14.54 -15.05 4.47
C GLU A 246 -14.25 -15.92 5.70
N ILE A 247 -14.76 -15.50 6.87
CA ILE A 247 -14.59 -16.21 8.14
C ILE A 247 -15.92 -16.70 8.69
N ASN A 248 -15.89 -17.83 9.39
CA ASN A 248 -17.06 -18.34 10.08
C ASN A 248 -17.37 -17.50 11.33
N LYS A 249 -18.65 -17.47 11.72
CA LYS A 249 -19.08 -16.75 12.93
C LYS A 249 -18.37 -17.17 14.23
N LYS A 250 -17.91 -18.43 14.29
CA LYS A 250 -17.18 -18.97 15.45
C LYS A 250 -15.74 -18.48 15.54
N ASP A 251 -15.18 -18.03 14.41
CA ASP A 251 -13.78 -17.60 14.33
C ASP A 251 -13.63 -16.08 14.52
N ILE A 252 -14.74 -15.35 14.65
CA ILE A 252 -14.74 -13.89 14.87
C ILE A 252 -13.98 -13.52 16.15
N SER A 253 -14.13 -14.30 17.22
CA SER A 253 -13.46 -14.01 18.50
C SER A 253 -12.01 -14.49 18.55
N LYS A 254 -11.54 -15.24 17.55
CA LYS A 254 -10.14 -15.68 17.50
C LYS A 254 -9.24 -14.51 17.12
N LEU A 255 -8.15 -14.35 17.87
CA LEU A 255 -7.10 -13.39 17.60
C LEU A 255 -6.54 -13.59 16.19
N CYS A 256 -6.54 -12.52 15.41
CA CYS A 256 -5.92 -12.50 14.08
C CYS A 256 -4.53 -11.89 14.11
N GLN A 257 -3.74 -12.12 13.06
CA GLN A 257 -2.36 -11.65 12.98
C GLN A 257 -2.23 -10.13 13.10
N VAL A 258 -3.12 -9.36 12.45
CA VAL A 258 -3.11 -7.89 12.48
C VAL A 258 -3.35 -7.38 13.90
N GLU A 259 -4.39 -7.91 14.55
CA GLU A 259 -4.74 -7.58 15.92
C GLU A 259 -3.61 -7.94 16.90
N ALA A 260 -2.95 -9.09 16.69
CA ALA A 260 -1.79 -9.48 17.49
C ALA A 260 -0.64 -8.47 17.37
N GLN A 261 -0.34 -7.94 16.17
CA GLN A 261 0.70 -6.90 16.02
C GLN A 261 0.39 -5.66 16.87
N ILE A 262 -0.88 -5.23 16.88
CA ILE A 262 -1.29 -4.03 17.61
C ILE A 262 -1.23 -4.26 19.12
N TRP A 263 -1.70 -5.42 19.61
CA TRP A 263 -1.63 -5.74 21.03
C TRP A 263 -0.20 -5.86 21.54
N ILE A 264 0.69 -6.47 20.78
CA ILE A 264 2.12 -6.56 21.13
C ILE A 264 2.74 -5.16 21.13
N ALA A 265 2.44 -4.32 20.13
CA ALA A 265 2.92 -2.94 20.10
C ALA A 265 2.43 -2.12 21.31
N LEU A 266 1.16 -2.25 21.68
CA LEU A 266 0.60 -1.62 22.89
C LEU A 266 1.27 -2.15 24.17
N TYR A 267 1.50 -3.46 24.27
CA TYR A 267 2.23 -4.06 25.37
C TYR A 267 3.64 -3.44 25.50
N ASN A 268 4.41 -3.39 24.41
CA ASN A 268 5.76 -2.83 24.42
C ASN A 268 5.77 -1.35 24.82
N LEU A 269 4.81 -0.55 24.35
CA LEU A 269 4.77 0.89 24.66
C LEU A 269 4.27 1.20 26.08
N MET A 270 3.46 0.32 26.68
CA MET A 270 2.81 0.59 27.98
C MET A 270 3.40 -0.17 29.14
N VAL A 271 4.02 -1.33 28.91
CA VAL A 271 4.60 -2.17 29.95
C VAL A 271 6.08 -1.86 30.15
N GLU A 272 6.81 -1.54 29.07
CA GLU A 272 8.25 -1.23 29.11
C GLU A 272 8.56 -0.06 30.07
N PRO A 273 9.41 -0.26 31.09
CA PRO A 273 9.71 0.76 32.10
C PRO A 273 10.18 2.10 31.54
N GLU A 274 11.05 2.11 30.52
CA GLU A 274 11.56 3.35 29.94
C GLU A 274 10.45 4.13 29.20
N CYS A 275 9.53 3.43 28.52
CA CYS A 275 8.36 4.05 27.90
C CYS A 275 7.42 4.64 28.96
N ARG A 276 7.15 3.90 30.04
CA ARG A 276 6.29 4.37 31.15
C ARG A 276 6.82 5.61 31.84
N ARG A 277 8.14 5.72 32.02
CA ARG A 277 8.77 6.91 32.61
C ARG A 277 8.60 8.16 31.75
N LYS A 278 8.51 7.97 30.43
CA LYS A 278 8.56 9.04 29.44
C LYS A 278 7.19 9.51 28.96
N TYR A 279 6.22 8.61 28.95
CA TYR A 279 4.86 8.92 28.52
C TYR A 279 4.12 9.70 29.60
N ALA A 280 3.71 10.93 29.27
CA ALA A 280 2.93 11.77 30.16
C ALA A 280 1.43 11.60 29.88
N TYR A 281 0.71 11.02 30.82
CA TYR A 281 -0.74 10.88 30.71
C TYR A 281 -1.45 12.22 30.89
N THR A 282 -2.48 12.45 30.08
CA THR A 282 -3.49 13.49 30.28
C THR A 282 -4.82 12.83 30.66
N ASN A 283 -5.77 13.60 31.20
CA ASN A 283 -7.12 13.06 31.46
C ASN A 283 -7.75 12.47 30.19
N HIS A 284 -7.57 13.14 29.05
CA HIS A 284 -8.08 12.65 27.76
C HIS A 284 -7.41 11.35 27.32
N THR A 285 -6.08 11.28 27.29
CA THR A 285 -5.38 10.06 26.85
C THR A 285 -5.63 8.89 27.79
N ARG A 286 -5.73 9.15 29.10
CA ARG A 286 -6.16 8.14 30.09
C ARG A 286 -7.53 7.57 29.76
N GLU A 287 -8.53 8.41 29.52
CA GLU A 287 -9.88 7.94 29.17
C GLU A 287 -9.88 7.09 27.90
N VAL A 288 -9.15 7.51 26.87
CA VAL A 288 -9.04 6.75 25.62
C VAL A 288 -8.41 5.39 25.87
N ILE A 289 -7.27 5.34 26.55
CA ILE A 289 -6.53 4.10 26.82
C ILE A 289 -7.36 3.13 27.67
N LEU A 290 -8.12 3.63 28.65
CA LEU A 290 -8.95 2.78 29.51
C LEU A 290 -10.11 2.10 28.74
N ARG A 291 -10.48 2.58 27.55
CA ARG A 291 -11.44 1.90 26.67
C ARG A 291 -10.91 0.59 26.09
N LEU A 292 -9.62 0.29 26.22
CA LEU A 292 -9.06 -1.03 25.87
C LEU A 292 -9.50 -2.17 26.80
N ARG A 293 -9.90 -1.86 28.04
CA ARG A 293 -10.18 -2.89 29.07
C ARG A 293 -11.21 -3.95 28.66
N PRO A 294 -12.35 -3.60 28.02
CA PRO A 294 -13.33 -4.60 27.58
C PRO A 294 -12.82 -5.56 26.50
N TYR A 295 -11.82 -5.14 25.72
CA TYR A 295 -11.23 -5.93 24.65
C TYR A 295 -10.20 -6.95 25.16
N LEU A 296 -9.62 -6.75 26.36
CA LEU A 296 -8.78 -7.72 27.07
C LEU A 296 -9.61 -8.86 27.69
N THR A 297 -10.30 -9.60 26.82
CA THR A 297 -11.14 -10.75 27.18
C THR A 297 -10.30 -11.92 27.69
N SER A 298 -10.90 -12.85 28.44
CA SER A 298 -10.21 -14.07 28.89
C SER A 298 -9.67 -14.88 27.71
N GLN A 299 -10.41 -14.98 26.60
CA GLN A 299 -9.95 -15.67 25.40
C GLN A 299 -8.68 -15.02 24.82
N LEU A 300 -8.65 -13.68 24.73
CA LEU A 300 -7.47 -12.98 24.23
C LEU A 300 -6.26 -13.19 25.15
N ILE A 301 -6.47 -13.17 26.47
CA ILE A 301 -5.40 -13.46 27.44
C ILE A 301 -4.91 -14.91 27.31
N ASP A 302 -5.80 -15.88 27.06
CA ASP A 302 -5.42 -17.27 26.84
C ASP A 302 -4.60 -17.44 25.55
N GLU A 303 -4.94 -16.71 24.48
CA GLU A 303 -4.22 -16.71 23.19
C GLU A 303 -2.91 -15.90 23.23
N LEU A 304 -2.83 -14.84 24.04
CA LEU A 304 -1.65 -13.99 24.19
C LEU A 304 -1.38 -13.64 25.68
N PRO A 305 -0.79 -14.56 26.46
CA PRO A 305 -0.66 -14.43 27.92
C PRO A 305 0.15 -13.23 28.42
N ILE A 306 1.05 -12.69 27.59
CA ILE A 306 1.83 -11.49 27.92
C ILE A 306 0.94 -10.28 28.24
N LEU A 307 -0.30 -10.25 27.72
CA LEU A 307 -1.22 -9.14 27.94
C LEU A 307 -1.77 -9.07 29.38
N ILE A 308 -1.48 -10.04 30.24
CA ILE A 308 -1.78 -9.95 31.68
C ILE A 308 -1.10 -8.72 32.30
N ASP A 309 0.14 -8.42 31.91
CA ASP A 309 0.83 -7.25 32.46
C ASP A 309 0.26 -5.94 31.89
N LEU A 310 -0.15 -5.93 30.62
CA LEU A 310 -0.86 -4.79 30.04
C LEU A 310 -2.18 -4.55 30.79
N LYS A 311 -2.93 -5.61 31.13
CA LYS A 311 -4.15 -5.52 31.93
C LYS A 311 -3.88 -4.90 33.30
N ARG A 312 -2.79 -5.30 33.98
CA ARG A 312 -2.36 -4.70 35.26
C ARG A 312 -2.06 -3.20 35.10
N VAL A 313 -1.35 -2.80 34.04
CA VAL A 313 -1.07 -1.39 33.76
C VAL A 313 -2.37 -0.59 33.56
N LEU A 314 -3.37 -1.15 32.88
CA LEU A 314 -4.68 -0.50 32.73
C LEU A 314 -5.45 -0.38 34.05
N ASP A 315 -5.36 -1.39 34.92
CA ASP A 315 -5.96 -1.36 36.26
C ASP A 315 -5.28 -0.29 37.13
N GLU A 316 -3.95 -0.20 37.11
CA GLU A 316 -3.18 0.88 37.76
C GLU A 316 -3.60 2.26 37.24
N LEU A 317 -3.68 2.42 35.92
CA LEU A 317 -4.09 3.67 35.27
C LEU A 317 -5.52 4.08 35.65
N SER A 318 -6.40 3.12 35.92
CA SER A 318 -7.78 3.41 36.33
C SER A 318 -7.86 4.09 37.70
N ILE A 319 -6.88 3.87 38.57
CA ILE A 319 -6.80 4.44 39.92
C ILE A 319 -5.87 5.67 39.96
N LEU A 320 -5.03 5.85 38.93
CA LEU A 320 -4.13 6.99 38.83
C LEU A 320 -4.89 8.31 38.76
N ASN A 321 -4.64 9.18 39.74
CA ASN A 321 -5.11 10.56 39.72
C ASN A 321 -4.09 11.44 38.99
N ILE A 322 -4.47 11.96 37.82
CA ILE A 322 -3.66 12.88 37.03
C ILE A 322 -3.98 14.31 37.49
N PRO A 323 -3.01 15.08 38.04
CA PRO A 323 -3.26 16.46 38.43
C PRO A 323 -3.62 17.33 37.22
N ASP A 324 -4.64 18.18 37.33
CA ASP A 324 -5.09 19.05 36.21
C ASP A 324 -3.99 20.01 35.69
N ASN A 325 -2.97 20.28 36.50
CA ASN A 325 -1.84 21.15 36.18
C ASN A 325 -0.57 20.40 35.74
N SER A 326 -0.65 19.11 35.41
CA SER A 326 0.51 18.29 35.02
C SER A 326 0.99 18.50 33.58
N VAL A 327 0.76 19.68 32.99
CA VAL A 327 1.43 20.05 31.74
C VAL A 327 2.89 20.31 32.11
N GLN A 328 3.68 19.25 32.12
CA GLN A 328 5.12 19.33 32.25
C GLN A 328 5.61 20.02 30.98
N ALA A 329 5.60 21.35 30.98
CA ALA A 329 6.18 22.20 29.97
C ALA A 329 7.71 22.10 30.06
N GLY A 330 8.23 20.89 29.84
CA GLY A 330 9.62 20.69 29.50
C GLY A 330 9.85 21.22 28.09
N LEU A 331 11.02 21.82 27.86
CA LEU A 331 11.46 22.17 26.52
C LEU A 331 11.57 20.86 25.70
N LEU A 332 10.61 20.63 24.80
CA LEU A 332 10.65 19.51 23.87
C LEU A 332 11.51 19.93 22.68
N VAL A 333 12.79 19.53 22.70
CA VAL A 333 13.66 19.66 21.53
C VAL A 333 13.39 18.46 20.62
N GLU A 334 12.77 18.71 19.47
CA GLU A 334 12.41 17.69 18.49
C GLU A 334 13.43 17.64 17.36
N GLN A 335 13.88 16.43 17.00
CA GLN A 335 14.65 16.21 15.77
C GLN A 335 13.70 16.25 14.56
N ILE A 336 14.07 17.02 13.54
CA ILE A 336 13.28 17.13 12.32
C ILE A 336 13.63 15.93 11.41
N PRO A 337 12.64 15.19 10.88
CA PRO A 337 12.90 14.13 9.91
C PRO A 337 13.52 14.69 8.62
N GLU A 338 14.77 14.32 8.35
CA GLU A 338 15.58 14.92 7.29
C GLU A 338 15.06 14.57 5.89
N MET A 339 14.65 13.31 5.66
CA MET A 339 14.33 12.85 4.30
C MET A 339 13.07 13.50 3.75
N LEU A 340 12.01 13.60 4.55
CA LEU A 340 10.79 14.25 4.12
C LEU A 340 11.01 15.74 3.85
N GLU A 341 11.79 16.41 4.71
CA GLU A 341 12.13 17.82 4.55
C GLU A 341 12.93 18.06 3.26
N GLU A 342 13.96 17.25 2.99
CA GLU A 342 14.75 17.31 1.76
C GLU A 342 13.89 17.13 0.50
N ILE A 343 12.90 16.23 0.54
CA ILE A 343 12.02 15.97 -0.60
C ILE A 343 11.06 17.15 -0.82
N GLN A 344 10.59 17.80 0.24
CA GLN A 344 9.56 18.84 0.16
C GLN A 344 10.09 20.25 -0.02
N ASN A 345 11.25 20.57 0.56
CA ASN A 345 11.76 21.93 0.62
C ASN A 345 12.08 22.51 -0.77
N GLY A 346 11.53 23.70 -1.04
CA GLY A 346 11.79 24.47 -2.25
C GLY A 346 11.21 23.88 -3.55
N LYS A 347 10.33 22.87 -3.47
CA LYS A 347 9.76 22.21 -4.66
C LYS A 347 8.46 22.84 -5.14
N ASP A 348 8.38 23.13 -6.44
CA ASP A 348 7.12 23.46 -7.12
C ASP A 348 6.50 22.19 -7.73
N TRP A 349 5.57 21.59 -7.00
CA TRP A 349 4.86 20.37 -7.41
C TRP A 349 4.16 20.49 -8.76
N ARG A 350 3.68 21.68 -9.14
CA ARG A 350 3.02 21.90 -10.44
C ARG A 350 4.04 21.85 -11.57
N LYS A 351 5.24 22.40 -11.37
CA LYS A 351 6.34 22.32 -12.35
C LYS A 351 6.82 20.88 -12.51
N ILE A 352 6.98 20.15 -11.41
CA ILE A 352 7.39 18.73 -11.42
C ILE A 352 6.32 17.87 -12.13
N ALA A 353 5.04 18.07 -11.82
CA ALA A 353 3.96 17.39 -12.51
C ALA A 353 3.93 17.71 -14.02
N LYS A 354 4.27 18.93 -14.44
CA LYS A 354 4.42 19.28 -15.87
C LYS A 354 5.59 18.55 -16.53
N LYS A 355 6.73 18.40 -15.85
CA LYS A 355 7.89 17.63 -16.34
C LYS A 355 7.51 16.15 -16.50
N CYS A 356 6.92 15.57 -15.45
CA CYS A 356 6.43 14.18 -15.48
C CYS A 356 5.45 13.95 -16.65
N LYS A 357 4.53 14.88 -16.91
CA LYS A 357 3.63 14.82 -18.07
C LYS A 357 4.34 14.78 -19.42
N LYS A 358 5.47 15.49 -19.56
CA LYS A 358 6.20 15.59 -20.82
C LYS A 358 7.17 14.44 -21.04
N GLU A 359 7.82 13.96 -19.99
CA GLU A 359 8.94 13.01 -20.12
C GLU A 359 8.56 11.57 -19.74
N ILE A 360 7.61 11.39 -18.81
CA ILE A 360 7.28 10.06 -18.26
C ILE A 360 6.00 9.51 -18.90
N LEU A 361 5.03 10.38 -19.22
CA LEU A 361 3.75 9.98 -19.80
C LEU A 361 3.78 9.80 -21.34
N ILE A 362 4.90 10.14 -21.99
CA ILE A 362 5.12 9.88 -23.42
C ILE A 362 5.93 8.59 -23.53
N ASP A 363 5.24 7.46 -23.68
CA ASP A 363 5.91 6.17 -23.84
C ASP A 363 5.69 5.59 -25.25
N SER A 364 6.78 5.12 -25.87
CA SER A 364 6.73 4.53 -27.20
C SER A 364 6.05 3.15 -27.14
N HIS A 365 5.53 2.65 -28.26
CA HIS A 365 4.95 1.29 -28.27
C HIS A 365 5.99 0.22 -27.90
N GLU A 366 7.23 0.40 -28.33
CA GLU A 366 8.33 -0.53 -28.09
C GLU A 366 8.73 -0.57 -26.61
N ASN A 367 8.78 0.60 -25.95
CA ASN A 367 9.01 0.71 -24.51
C ASN A 367 7.90 0.06 -23.69
N ARG A 368 6.63 0.24 -24.09
CA ARG A 368 5.50 -0.43 -23.42
C ARG A 368 5.59 -1.95 -23.52
N MET A 369 6.00 -2.47 -24.68
CA MET A 369 6.10 -3.92 -24.90
C MET A 369 7.27 -4.53 -24.12
N THR A 370 8.41 -3.83 -24.06
CA THR A 370 9.53 -4.23 -23.21
C THR A 370 9.17 -4.16 -21.73
N LEU A 371 8.44 -3.12 -21.33
CA LEU A 371 7.94 -2.96 -19.96
C LEU A 371 6.97 -4.07 -19.56
N ALA A 372 6.01 -4.40 -20.42
CA ALA A 372 5.06 -5.48 -20.22
C ALA A 372 5.77 -6.85 -20.14
N LYS A 373 6.80 -7.09 -20.95
CA LYS A 373 7.62 -8.31 -20.87
C LYS A 373 8.40 -8.39 -19.56
N LYS A 374 8.99 -7.29 -19.11
CA LYS A 374 9.68 -7.23 -17.81
C LYS A 374 8.71 -7.52 -16.65
N LEU A 375 7.53 -6.91 -16.68
CA LEU A 375 6.47 -7.18 -15.71
C LEU A 375 6.04 -8.63 -15.67
N ALA A 376 5.75 -9.22 -16.82
CA ALA A 376 5.33 -10.61 -16.92
C ALA A 376 6.40 -11.59 -16.39
N GLY A 377 7.68 -11.18 -16.41
CA GLY A 377 8.78 -11.95 -15.82
C GLY A 377 9.04 -11.67 -14.33
N MET A 378 8.53 -10.57 -13.77
CA MET A 378 8.81 -10.14 -12.38
C MET A 378 7.63 -10.38 -11.43
N TYR A 379 6.40 -10.16 -11.90
CA TYR A 379 5.20 -10.31 -11.09
C TYR A 379 4.41 -11.55 -11.51
N ASN A 380 3.95 -12.33 -10.53
CA ASN A 380 3.01 -13.42 -10.81
C ASN A 380 1.76 -12.84 -11.49
N ILE A 381 1.48 -13.36 -12.68
CA ILE A 381 0.51 -12.88 -13.68
C ILE A 381 -0.91 -12.78 -13.11
N ASP A 382 -1.21 -13.49 -12.02
CA ASP A 382 -2.55 -13.60 -11.41
C ASP A 382 -3.11 -12.26 -10.87
N GLN A 383 -2.28 -11.26 -10.55
CA GLN A 383 -2.75 -9.94 -10.08
C GLN A 383 -3.02 -8.93 -11.20
N PHE A 384 -2.64 -9.23 -12.44
CA PHE A 384 -2.60 -8.25 -13.54
C PHE A 384 -3.56 -8.54 -14.70
N ASP A 385 -4.31 -9.63 -14.63
CA ASP A 385 -5.26 -10.04 -15.68
C ASP A 385 -6.23 -8.90 -16.11
N PRO A 386 -6.70 -7.99 -15.22
CA PRO A 386 -7.57 -6.88 -15.66
C PRO A 386 -6.85 -5.74 -16.40
N LEU A 387 -5.53 -5.58 -16.23
CA LEU A 387 -4.74 -4.46 -16.77
C LEU A 387 -3.92 -4.87 -18.01
N ILE A 388 -3.69 -6.17 -18.20
CA ILE A 388 -2.92 -6.77 -19.31
C ILE A 388 -3.84 -7.54 -20.26
N GLU A 389 -5.14 -7.23 -20.31
CA GLU A 389 -5.95 -7.72 -21.44
C GLU A 389 -5.53 -6.99 -22.72
N THR A 390 -4.56 -7.57 -23.44
CA THR A 390 -4.37 -7.23 -24.86
C THR A 390 -5.72 -7.47 -25.53
N PRO A 391 -6.33 -6.45 -26.17
CA PRO A 391 -7.67 -6.58 -26.70
C PRO A 391 -7.72 -7.81 -27.61
N LYS A 392 -8.61 -8.75 -27.30
CA LYS A 392 -8.71 -10.02 -28.02
C LYS A 392 -9.55 -9.80 -29.28
N CYS A 393 -9.12 -10.39 -30.38
CA CYS A 393 -9.87 -10.36 -31.63
C CYS A 393 -11.23 -11.00 -31.40
N ALA A 394 -12.31 -10.24 -31.62
CA ALA A 394 -13.68 -10.70 -31.38
C ALA A 394 -14.08 -11.93 -32.21
N LYS A 395 -13.28 -12.30 -33.23
CA LYS A 395 -13.50 -13.51 -34.02
C LYS A 395 -12.66 -14.71 -33.61
N CYS A 396 -11.38 -14.52 -33.30
CA CYS A 396 -10.42 -15.63 -33.16
C CYS A 396 -9.69 -15.66 -31.81
N GLY A 397 -9.96 -14.71 -30.91
CA GLY A 397 -9.38 -14.67 -29.56
C GLY A 397 -7.90 -14.27 -29.48
N LYS A 398 -7.19 -14.19 -30.61
CA LYS A 398 -5.78 -13.74 -30.67
C LYS A 398 -5.66 -12.24 -30.36
N PRO A 399 -4.50 -11.75 -29.88
CA PRO A 399 -4.28 -10.32 -29.66
C PRO A 399 -4.62 -9.48 -30.90
N ALA A 400 -5.30 -8.36 -30.69
CA ALA A 400 -5.79 -7.46 -31.73
C ALA A 400 -5.23 -6.04 -31.54
N ASP A 401 -4.94 -5.37 -32.65
CA ASP A 401 -4.38 -4.03 -32.73
C ASP A 401 -5.27 -3.05 -33.50
N LYS A 402 -6.27 -3.58 -34.24
CA LYS A 402 -7.14 -2.79 -35.12
C LYS A 402 -8.55 -2.73 -34.57
N ARG A 403 -9.16 -1.54 -34.59
CA ARG A 403 -10.56 -1.33 -34.22
C ARG A 403 -11.43 -1.21 -35.47
N CYS A 404 -12.71 -1.55 -35.36
CA CYS A 404 -13.69 -1.25 -36.39
C CYS A 404 -13.69 0.25 -36.70
N SER A 405 -13.41 0.63 -37.95
CA SER A 405 -13.30 2.04 -38.36
C SER A 405 -14.60 2.84 -38.20
N LYS A 406 -15.75 2.15 -38.15
CA LYS A 406 -17.07 2.79 -38.06
C LYS A 406 -17.47 3.10 -36.61
N CYS A 407 -17.49 2.09 -35.73
CA CYS A 407 -17.92 2.29 -34.33
C CYS A 407 -16.77 2.52 -33.34
N LYS A 408 -15.52 2.20 -33.72
CA LYS A 408 -14.30 2.25 -32.89
C LYS A 408 -14.35 1.44 -31.57
N ASN A 409 -15.35 0.56 -31.42
CA ASN A 409 -15.61 -0.16 -30.17
C ASN A 409 -15.11 -1.61 -30.17
N GLU A 410 -15.14 -2.30 -31.30
CA GLU A 410 -14.78 -3.73 -31.38
C GLU A 410 -13.41 -3.94 -32.07
N TRP A 411 -12.65 -4.94 -31.60
CA TRP A 411 -11.25 -5.17 -31.96
C TRP A 411 -11.02 -6.43 -32.81
N TYR A 412 -10.07 -6.34 -33.75
CA TYR A 412 -9.70 -7.41 -34.68
C TYR A 412 -8.19 -7.46 -34.92
N CYS A 413 -7.63 -8.65 -35.09
CA CYS A 413 -6.22 -8.82 -35.47
C CYS A 413 -5.98 -8.61 -36.98
N SER A 414 -7.01 -8.81 -37.80
CA SER A 414 -6.93 -8.65 -39.26
C SER A 414 -8.27 -8.24 -39.88
N ARG A 415 -8.21 -7.64 -41.07
CA ARG A 415 -9.40 -7.30 -41.87
C ARG A 415 -10.24 -8.53 -42.20
N GLU A 416 -9.61 -9.68 -42.40
CA GLU A 416 -10.30 -10.95 -42.63
C GLU A 416 -11.16 -11.36 -41.43
N CYS A 417 -10.63 -11.22 -40.21
CA CYS A 417 -11.39 -11.48 -38.99
C CYS A 417 -12.56 -10.50 -38.81
N GLN A 418 -12.36 -9.23 -39.17
CA GLN A 418 -13.42 -8.23 -39.18
C GLN A 418 -14.55 -8.59 -40.16
N VAL A 419 -14.21 -8.97 -41.40
CA VAL A 419 -15.20 -9.37 -42.42
C VAL A 419 -15.95 -10.62 -41.99
N ARG A 420 -15.27 -11.61 -41.38
CA ARG A 420 -15.91 -12.83 -40.87
C ARG A 420 -16.79 -12.60 -39.64
N SER A 421 -16.49 -11.59 -38.82
CA SER A 421 -17.31 -11.16 -37.68
C SER A 421 -18.45 -10.20 -38.10
N TRP A 422 -18.40 -9.64 -39.31
CA TRP A 422 -19.36 -8.64 -39.78
C TRP A 422 -20.85 -9.06 -39.68
N PRO A 423 -21.27 -10.30 -39.99
CA PRO A 423 -22.67 -10.68 -39.89
C PRO A 423 -23.26 -10.50 -38.47
N THR A 424 -22.45 -10.74 -37.44
CA THR A 424 -22.85 -10.56 -36.03
C THR A 424 -22.59 -9.14 -35.56
N HIS A 425 -21.46 -8.54 -35.93
CA HIS A 425 -21.07 -7.19 -35.52
C HIS A 425 -21.94 -6.08 -36.13
N LYS A 426 -22.48 -6.24 -37.35
CA LYS A 426 -23.19 -5.17 -38.09
C LYS A 426 -24.33 -4.51 -37.30
N LYS A 427 -25.10 -5.30 -36.55
CA LYS A 427 -26.22 -4.79 -35.71
C LYS A 427 -25.68 -3.95 -34.55
N ILE A 428 -24.68 -4.47 -33.84
CA ILE A 428 -24.03 -3.79 -32.71
C ILE A 428 -23.32 -2.52 -33.17
N CYS A 429 -22.58 -2.60 -34.27
CA CYS A 429 -21.88 -1.48 -34.89
C CYS A 429 -22.85 -0.32 -35.17
N SER A 430 -24.03 -0.60 -35.72
CA SER A 430 -25.03 0.42 -36.04
C SER A 430 -25.61 1.10 -34.80
N LEU A 431 -25.87 0.34 -33.73
CA LEU A 431 -26.35 0.87 -32.44
C LEU A 431 -25.30 1.75 -31.73
N VAL A 432 -24.04 1.32 -31.74
CA VAL A 432 -22.95 2.11 -31.13
C VAL A 432 -22.70 3.39 -31.91
N THR A 433 -22.80 3.35 -33.24
CA THR A 433 -22.62 4.55 -34.08
C THR A 433 -23.75 5.56 -33.84
N SER A 434 -25.02 5.10 -33.75
CA SER A 434 -26.15 6.00 -33.48
C SER A 434 -26.10 6.62 -32.07
N TYR A 435 -25.65 5.86 -31.08
CA TYR A 435 -25.41 6.41 -29.73
C TYR A 435 -24.32 7.49 -29.73
N ASN A 436 -23.19 7.25 -30.40
CA ASN A 436 -22.10 8.21 -30.51
C ASN A 436 -22.49 9.47 -31.30
N ASP A 437 -23.32 9.33 -32.34
CA ASP A 437 -23.84 10.46 -33.10
C ASP A 437 -24.81 11.32 -32.25
N ASN A 438 -25.65 10.69 -31.42
CA ASN A 438 -26.55 11.41 -30.50
C ASN A 438 -25.80 12.16 -29.39
N LYS A 439 -24.70 11.57 -28.89
CA LYS A 439 -23.79 12.21 -27.92
C LYS A 439 -23.00 13.39 -28.51
N SER A 440 -22.78 13.37 -29.82
CA SER A 440 -22.13 14.45 -30.56
C SER A 440 -23.08 15.61 -30.87
N LYS A 441 -24.36 15.30 -31.17
CA LYS A 441 -25.41 16.31 -31.42
C LYS A 441 -25.88 17.03 -30.15
N SER A 442 -25.87 16.38 -29.00
CA SER A 442 -26.22 16.99 -27.70
C SER A 442 -25.16 17.94 -27.12
N LYS A 443 -23.96 18.03 -27.74
CA LYS A 443 -22.93 19.03 -27.41
C LYS A 443 -23.04 20.32 -28.24
N ILE A 444 -23.96 20.43 -29.20
CA ILE A 444 -24.16 21.63 -30.02
C ILE A 444 -25.62 22.11 -29.87
N THR A 445 -25.93 22.61 -28.68
CA THR A 445 -27.01 23.59 -28.46
C THR A 445 -26.60 24.44 -27.28
N VAL A 446 -25.56 25.25 -27.50
CA VAL A 446 -25.40 26.49 -26.72
C VAL A 446 -26.40 27.46 -27.36
N LEU A 447 -27.56 27.60 -26.73
CA LEU A 447 -28.47 28.69 -27.02
C LEU A 447 -27.74 30.00 -26.72
N ASN A 448 -27.74 30.90 -27.71
CA ASN A 448 -27.46 32.32 -27.56
C ASN A 448 -28.38 32.94 -26.50
#